data_AF-A0A6I1G1C2-F1
#
_entry.id   AF-A0A6I1G1C2-F1
#
_cell.length_a   1.000
_cell.length_b   1.000
_cell.length_c   1.000
_cell.angle_alpha   90.00
_cell.angle_beta   90.00
_cell.angle_gamma   90.00
#
_symmetry.space_group_name_H-M   'P 1'
#
loop_
_entity.id
_entity.type
_entity.pdbx_description
1 polymer ?
#
loop_
_entity_poly.entity_id
_entity_poly.type
_entity_poly.pdbx_seq_one_letter_code
_entity_poly.pdbx_strand_id
1 'polypeptide(L)'
;MDSQTQTMIDNLPARTGRSLQEWYAVLTSADPGTHGTGLKLLKTEHGVSHGYANLIMTMYRSRDSAPSSDEELVDAQYSGAKAALRPVCDRLVAAARELGDDVEVAPKKTGVSLRRSRQFALVEVPSARRVRLGLNLRGEPGTERLREAGGMCTHTVDVAGLDEVDDELLGWLRAAYEGA
;
A
#
# COMPACT_ATOMS: atom_id res chain seq x y z
N MET A 1 -12.77 2.46 -3.85
CA MET A 1 -12.50 3.28 -5.06
C MET A 1 -12.73 4.74 -4.70
N ASP A 2 -11.82 5.64 -5.06
CA ASP A 2 -11.96 7.08 -4.78
C ASP A 2 -12.93 7.79 -5.75
N SER A 3 -13.43 8.96 -5.34
CA SER A 3 -14.46 9.73 -6.06
C SER A 3 -13.99 10.28 -7.42
N GLN A 4 -12.68 10.53 -7.57
CA GLN A 4 -12.10 10.99 -8.83
C GLN A 4 -12.09 9.88 -9.87
N THR A 5 -11.73 8.66 -9.46
CA THR A 5 -11.76 7.47 -10.33
C THR A 5 -13.19 7.18 -10.83
N GLN A 6 -14.19 7.26 -9.95
CA GLN A 6 -15.60 7.06 -10.35
C GLN A 6 -16.05 8.09 -11.40
N THR A 7 -15.74 9.37 -11.16
CA THR A 7 -16.08 10.45 -12.11
C THR A 7 -15.45 10.22 -13.48
N MET A 8 -14.21 9.71 -13.54
CA MET A 8 -13.59 9.37 -14.82
C MET A 8 -14.27 8.18 -15.50
N ILE A 9 -14.69 7.16 -14.76
CA ILE A 9 -15.44 6.00 -15.31
C ILE A 9 -16.77 6.46 -15.91
N ASP A 10 -17.49 7.35 -15.24
CA ASP A 10 -18.78 7.85 -15.71
C ASP A 10 -18.65 8.67 -17.00
N ASN A 11 -17.54 9.41 -17.15
CA ASN A 11 -17.24 10.20 -18.35
C ASN A 11 -16.61 9.39 -19.49
N LEU A 12 -16.22 8.14 -19.24
CA LEU A 12 -15.45 7.31 -20.16
C LEU A 12 -16.18 7.06 -21.50
N PRO A 13 -17.50 6.77 -21.55
CA PRO A 13 -18.23 6.67 -22.81
C PRO A 13 -18.20 7.96 -23.63
N ALA A 14 -18.40 9.10 -22.97
CA ALA A 14 -18.42 10.41 -23.64
C ALA A 14 -17.05 10.82 -24.20
N ARG A 15 -15.96 10.33 -23.58
CA ARG A 15 -14.57 10.72 -23.94
C ARG A 15 -13.86 9.72 -24.84
N THR A 16 -14.25 8.46 -24.82
CA THR A 16 -13.58 7.37 -25.55
C THR A 16 -14.51 6.66 -26.53
N GLY A 17 -15.81 6.97 -26.52
CA GLY A 17 -16.81 6.37 -27.41
C GLY A 17 -17.24 4.95 -27.02
N ARG A 18 -16.73 4.41 -25.91
CA ARG A 18 -17.06 3.06 -25.41
C ARG A 18 -17.15 3.08 -23.89
N SER A 19 -17.97 2.20 -23.33
CA SER A 19 -18.00 1.90 -21.90
C SER A 19 -16.77 1.12 -21.45
N LEU A 20 -16.57 1.05 -20.13
CA LEU A 20 -15.46 0.30 -19.54
C LEU A 20 -15.53 -1.20 -19.88
N GLN A 21 -16.73 -1.79 -19.86
CA GLN A 21 -16.98 -3.19 -20.23
C GLN A 21 -16.63 -3.47 -21.70
N GLU A 22 -16.98 -2.56 -22.61
CA GLU A 22 -16.62 -2.70 -24.02
C GLU A 22 -15.11 -2.62 -24.23
N TRP A 23 -14.41 -1.76 -23.48
CA TRP A 23 -12.94 -1.76 -23.50
C TRP A 23 -12.32 -3.05 -22.95
N TYR A 24 -12.95 -3.69 -21.96
CA TYR A 24 -12.49 -4.99 -21.50
C TYR A 24 -12.59 -6.04 -22.60
N ALA A 25 -13.67 -6.05 -23.37
CA ALA A 25 -13.82 -6.95 -24.50
C ALA A 25 -12.72 -6.73 -25.56
N VAL A 26 -12.40 -5.46 -25.87
CA VAL A 26 -11.29 -5.12 -26.78
C VAL A 26 -9.96 -5.67 -26.27
N LEU A 27 -9.64 -5.41 -25.00
CA LEU A 27 -8.37 -5.81 -24.41
C LEU A 27 -8.25 -7.32 -24.23
N THR A 28 -9.36 -8.02 -23.97
CA THR A 28 -9.38 -9.49 -23.93
C THR A 28 -9.19 -10.09 -25.31
N SER A 29 -9.81 -9.52 -26.34
CA SER A 29 -9.60 -9.99 -27.71
C SER A 29 -8.18 -9.71 -28.22
N ALA A 30 -7.57 -8.61 -27.78
CA ALA A 30 -6.24 -8.21 -28.24
C ALA A 30 -5.09 -8.92 -27.49
N ASP A 31 -5.37 -9.48 -26.30
CA ASP A 31 -4.40 -10.10 -25.39
C ASP A 31 -3.00 -9.44 -25.37
N PRO A 32 -2.90 -8.17 -24.91
CA PRO A 32 -1.67 -7.39 -25.05
C PRO A 32 -0.50 -7.91 -24.19
N GLY A 33 -0.73 -8.89 -23.31
CA GLY A 33 0.23 -9.44 -22.35
C GLY A 33 0.65 -8.46 -21.24
N THR A 34 1.26 -7.34 -21.61
CA THR A 34 1.80 -6.33 -20.68
C THR A 34 0.93 -5.08 -20.59
N HIS A 35 1.09 -4.34 -19.48
CA HIS A 35 0.41 -3.05 -19.30
C HIS A 35 0.83 -2.03 -20.38
N GLY A 36 2.12 -1.98 -20.72
CA GLY A 36 2.66 -1.04 -21.72
C GLY A 36 2.14 -1.29 -23.14
N THR A 37 2.03 -2.56 -23.54
CA THR A 37 1.46 -2.92 -24.85
C THR A 37 -0.02 -2.53 -24.94
N GLY A 38 -0.80 -2.78 -23.89
CA GLY A 38 -2.22 -2.39 -23.86
C GLY A 38 -2.42 -0.86 -23.88
N LEU A 39 -1.60 -0.12 -23.14
CA LEU A 39 -1.58 1.35 -23.22
C LEU A 39 -1.28 1.85 -24.63
N LYS A 40 -0.29 1.24 -25.31
CA LYS A 40 0.07 1.60 -26.67
C LYS A 40 -1.11 1.34 -27.61
N LEU A 41 -1.71 0.16 -27.57
CA LEU A 41 -2.87 -0.22 -28.38
C LEU A 41 -4.02 0.79 -28.22
N LEU A 42 -4.42 1.10 -26.98
CA LEU A 42 -5.50 2.06 -26.71
C LEU A 42 -5.18 3.46 -27.28
N LYS A 43 -3.93 3.91 -27.17
CA LYS A 43 -3.52 5.24 -27.66
C LYS A 43 -3.40 5.29 -29.18
N THR A 44 -2.77 4.29 -29.79
CA THR A 44 -2.41 4.32 -31.21
C THR A 44 -3.53 3.83 -32.10
N GLU A 45 -4.20 2.74 -31.73
CA GLU A 45 -5.22 2.12 -32.57
C GLU A 45 -6.62 2.68 -32.28
N HIS A 46 -6.83 3.20 -31.07
CA HIS A 46 -8.13 3.68 -30.63
C HIS A 46 -8.18 5.16 -30.25
N GLY A 47 -7.05 5.88 -30.38
CA GLY A 47 -7.00 7.34 -30.14
C GLY A 47 -7.33 7.76 -28.71
N VAL A 48 -7.28 6.83 -27.74
CA VAL A 48 -7.61 7.11 -26.34
C VAL A 48 -6.51 7.97 -25.72
N SER A 49 -6.90 9.03 -25.00
CA SER A 49 -5.93 9.88 -24.31
C SER A 49 -5.19 9.11 -23.20
N HIS A 50 -4.00 9.55 -22.82
CA HIS A 50 -3.17 8.82 -21.85
C HIS A 50 -3.89 8.56 -20.52
N GLY A 51 -4.61 9.54 -19.99
CA GLY A 51 -5.35 9.41 -18.73
C GLY A 51 -6.42 8.32 -18.79
N TYR A 52 -7.24 8.31 -19.85
CA TYR A 52 -8.27 7.27 -20.03
C TYR A 52 -7.67 5.91 -20.38
N ALA A 53 -6.60 5.86 -21.19
CA ALA A 53 -5.92 4.60 -21.49
C ALA A 53 -5.33 3.96 -20.23
N ASN A 54 -4.74 4.77 -19.35
CA ASN A 54 -4.21 4.31 -18.07
C ASN A 54 -5.31 3.81 -17.12
N LEU A 55 -6.43 4.55 -17.04
CA LEU A 55 -7.61 4.13 -16.27
C LEU A 55 -8.14 2.79 -16.78
N ILE A 56 -8.41 2.68 -18.08
CA ILE A 56 -8.93 1.46 -18.71
C ILE A 56 -8.00 0.27 -18.43
N MET A 57 -6.68 0.42 -18.64
CA MET A 57 -5.73 -0.66 -18.39
C MET A 57 -5.63 -1.04 -16.91
N THR A 58 -5.68 -0.07 -16.01
CA THR A 58 -5.66 -0.32 -14.56
C THR A 58 -6.89 -1.12 -14.13
N MET A 59 -8.07 -0.69 -14.58
CA MET A 59 -9.33 -1.36 -14.29
C MET A 59 -9.40 -2.75 -14.93
N TYR A 60 -8.95 -2.90 -16.18
CA TYR A 60 -8.89 -4.17 -16.90
C TYR A 60 -8.03 -5.21 -16.17
N ARG A 61 -6.86 -4.82 -15.68
CA ARG A 61 -5.96 -5.73 -14.94
C ARG A 61 -6.43 -6.01 -13.52
N SER A 62 -7.25 -5.12 -12.95
CA SER A 62 -7.80 -5.27 -11.60
C SER A 62 -9.16 -5.96 -11.59
N ARG A 63 -9.76 -6.27 -12.75
CA ARG A 63 -11.12 -6.83 -12.85
C ARG A 63 -11.29 -8.19 -12.16
N ASP A 64 -10.21 -8.98 -12.14
CA ASP A 64 -10.15 -10.31 -11.52
C ASP A 64 -9.46 -10.26 -10.15
N SER A 65 -8.93 -9.09 -9.78
CA SER A 65 -8.50 -8.83 -8.41
C SER A 65 -9.75 -8.44 -7.63
N ALA A 66 -10.27 -9.36 -6.82
CA ALA A 66 -11.17 -8.96 -5.75
C ALA A 66 -10.50 -7.80 -4.98
N PRO A 67 -11.26 -6.82 -4.46
CA PRO A 67 -10.70 -5.92 -3.46
C PRO A 67 -10.23 -6.83 -2.33
N SER A 68 -8.91 -7.07 -2.27
CA SER A 68 -8.33 -7.85 -1.20
C SER A 68 -8.77 -7.16 0.07
N SER A 69 -9.46 -7.88 0.95
CA SER A 69 -9.77 -7.32 2.25
C SER A 69 -8.47 -6.86 2.90
N ASP A 70 -8.57 -5.89 3.80
CA ASP A 70 -7.42 -5.41 4.58
C ASP A 70 -6.66 -6.60 5.20
N GLU A 71 -7.37 -7.64 5.65
CA GLU A 71 -6.80 -8.90 6.13
C GLU A 71 -6.09 -9.69 5.03
N GLU A 72 -6.70 -9.88 3.85
CA GLU A 72 -6.06 -10.59 2.73
C GLU A 72 -4.77 -9.90 2.24
N LEU A 73 -4.72 -8.57 2.28
CA LEU A 73 -3.51 -7.82 1.95
C LEU A 73 -2.39 -8.06 2.96
N VAL A 74 -2.71 -8.19 4.24
CA VAL A 74 -1.71 -8.51 5.28
C VAL A 74 -1.33 -10.00 5.20
N ASP A 75 -2.29 -10.90 5.02
CA ASP A 75 -2.05 -12.34 4.86
C ASP A 75 -1.11 -12.63 3.69
N ALA A 76 -1.31 -11.96 2.55
CA ALA A 76 -0.44 -12.10 1.39
C ALA A 76 1.02 -11.69 1.69
N GLN A 77 1.23 -10.63 2.49
CA GLN A 77 2.57 -10.14 2.85
C GLN A 77 3.35 -11.12 3.71
N TYR A 78 2.66 -11.87 4.57
CA TYR A 78 3.25 -12.83 5.51
C TYR A 78 3.08 -14.29 5.06
N SER A 79 2.87 -14.54 3.76
CA SER A 79 2.81 -15.91 3.24
C SER A 79 4.21 -16.59 3.18
N GLY A 80 4.21 -17.93 3.21
CA GLY A 80 5.42 -18.74 3.05
C GLY A 80 6.49 -18.49 4.12
N ALA A 81 7.72 -18.19 3.69
CA ALA A 81 8.86 -18.00 4.60
C ALA A 81 8.71 -16.80 5.55
N LYS A 82 7.78 -15.88 5.28
CA LYS A 82 7.51 -14.71 6.13
C LYS A 82 6.46 -14.96 7.21
N ALA A 83 5.79 -16.12 7.22
CA ALA A 83 4.67 -16.40 8.13
C ALA A 83 5.03 -16.26 9.61
N ALA A 84 6.26 -16.62 9.99
CA ALA A 84 6.74 -16.49 11.36
C ALA A 84 6.80 -15.03 11.87
N LEU A 85 6.82 -14.04 10.97
CA LEU A 85 6.89 -12.62 11.32
C LEU A 85 5.51 -11.97 11.46
N ARG A 86 4.43 -12.68 11.11
CA ARG A 86 3.06 -12.16 11.23
C ARG A 86 2.73 -11.70 12.67
N PRO A 87 3.06 -12.47 13.73
CA PRO A 87 2.78 -12.03 15.09
C PRO A 87 3.45 -10.71 15.47
N VAL A 88 4.63 -10.40 14.93
CA VAL A 88 5.32 -9.12 15.16
C VAL A 88 4.51 -7.96 14.58
N CYS A 89 4.02 -8.13 13.34
CA CYS A 89 3.13 -7.16 12.71
C CYS A 89 1.86 -6.94 13.53
N ASP A 90 1.20 -8.04 13.93
CA ASP A 90 -0.06 -7.97 14.68
C ASP A 90 0.14 -7.26 16.02
N ARG A 91 1.25 -7.51 16.72
CA ARG A 91 1.59 -6.84 17.97
C ARG A 91 1.82 -5.33 17.78
N LEU A 92 2.53 -4.93 16.72
CA LEU A 92 2.77 -3.51 16.40
C LEU A 92 1.48 -2.78 16.03
N VAL A 93 0.62 -3.42 15.23
CA VAL A 93 -0.69 -2.86 14.85
C VAL A 93 -1.61 -2.75 16.07
N ALA A 94 -1.64 -3.76 16.94
CA ALA A 94 -2.39 -3.71 18.18
C ALA A 94 -1.90 -2.57 19.10
N ALA A 95 -0.58 -2.48 19.30
CA ALA A 95 0.00 -1.40 20.10
C ALA A 95 -0.30 -0.02 19.51
N ALA A 96 -0.30 0.13 18.18
CA ALA A 96 -0.67 1.38 17.53
C ALA A 96 -2.14 1.74 17.81
N ARG A 97 -3.06 0.78 17.70
CA ARG A 97 -4.49 0.99 18.00
C ARG A 97 -4.75 1.39 19.45
N GLU A 98 -3.91 0.91 20.38
CA GLU A 98 -4.00 1.27 21.81
C GLU A 98 -3.57 2.72 22.09
N LEU A 99 -2.92 3.41 21.14
CA LEU A 99 -2.49 4.81 21.33
C LEU A 99 -3.66 5.81 21.22
N GLY A 100 -4.71 5.47 20.48
CA GLY A 100 -5.95 6.25 20.42
C GLY A 100 -6.93 5.82 19.34
N ASP A 101 -8.17 6.26 19.51
CA ASP A 101 -9.32 5.83 18.68
C ASP A 101 -9.30 6.38 17.24
N ASP A 102 -8.45 7.36 16.95
CA ASP A 102 -8.31 7.97 15.63
C ASP A 102 -7.10 7.43 14.83
N VAL A 103 -6.55 6.30 15.28
CA VAL A 103 -5.57 5.54 14.51
C VAL A 103 -6.29 4.77 13.41
N GLU A 104 -5.94 5.11 12.17
CA GLU A 104 -6.33 4.37 10.99
C GLU A 104 -5.21 3.41 10.57
N VAL A 105 -5.56 2.14 10.42
CA VAL A 105 -4.70 1.09 9.89
C VAL A 105 -5.06 0.88 8.43
N ALA A 106 -4.13 1.18 7.52
CA ALA A 106 -4.32 1.07 6.08
C ALA A 106 -3.33 0.06 5.48
N PRO A 107 -3.72 -1.23 5.35
CA PRO A 107 -2.94 -2.22 4.62
C PRO A 107 -2.73 -1.81 3.17
N LYS A 108 -1.50 -2.00 2.70
CA LYS A 108 -1.08 -1.78 1.32
C LYS A 108 -0.37 -3.03 0.82
N LYS A 109 -0.11 -3.08 -0.48
CA LYS A 109 0.58 -4.22 -1.10
C LYS A 109 1.97 -4.52 -0.50
N THR A 110 2.66 -3.50 0.00
CA THR A 110 4.07 -3.61 0.45
C THR A 110 4.25 -3.48 1.96
N GLY A 111 3.18 -3.20 2.71
CA GLY A 111 3.25 -2.90 4.13
C GLY A 111 1.91 -2.52 4.73
N VAL A 112 1.88 -2.27 6.03
CA VAL A 112 0.73 -1.74 6.77
C VAL A 112 1.05 -0.32 7.20
N SER A 113 0.32 0.64 6.65
CA SER A 113 0.48 2.06 6.95
C SER A 113 -0.36 2.42 8.18
N LEU A 114 0.26 3.05 9.17
CA LEU A 114 -0.40 3.52 10.39
C LEU A 114 -0.47 5.05 10.33
N ARG A 115 -1.68 5.59 10.40
CA ARG A 115 -1.93 7.01 10.18
C ARG A 115 -2.99 7.58 11.11
N ARG A 116 -2.94 8.90 11.32
CA ARG A 116 -4.02 9.72 11.88
C ARG A 116 -4.39 10.77 10.82
N SER A 117 -4.12 12.05 11.10
CA SER A 117 -4.09 13.15 10.14
C SER A 117 -3.07 12.93 9.01
N ARG A 118 -1.93 12.29 9.36
CA ARG A 118 -0.85 11.88 8.46
C ARG A 118 -0.27 10.53 8.88
N GLN A 119 0.49 9.91 7.99
CA GLN A 119 1.20 8.66 8.29
C GLN A 119 2.28 8.91 9.33
N PHE A 120 2.26 8.14 10.41
CA PHE A 120 3.25 8.22 11.48
C PHE A 120 4.15 6.99 11.57
N ALA A 121 3.64 5.83 11.13
CA ALA A 121 4.43 4.62 11.06
C ALA A 121 4.07 3.78 9.82
N LEU A 122 5.00 2.92 9.42
CA LEU A 122 4.85 1.99 8.31
C LEU A 122 5.49 0.65 8.70
N VAL A 123 4.69 -0.41 8.76
CA VAL A 123 5.16 -1.77 9.05
C VAL A 123 5.39 -2.49 7.73
N GLU A 124 6.62 -2.89 7.45
CA GLU A 124 6.99 -3.60 6.23
C GLU A 124 7.66 -4.93 6.57
N VAL A 125 7.61 -5.90 5.65
CA VAL A 125 8.30 -7.19 5.80
C VAL A 125 9.30 -7.38 4.65
N PRO A 126 10.44 -6.67 4.66
CA PRO A 126 11.38 -6.65 3.54
C PRO A 126 12.07 -7.99 3.32
N SER A 127 12.15 -8.87 4.34
CA SER A 127 12.70 -10.22 4.21
C SER A 127 12.00 -11.19 5.15
N ALA A 128 12.28 -12.49 4.99
CA ALA A 128 11.78 -13.55 5.88
C ALA A 128 12.44 -13.56 7.28
N ARG A 129 13.36 -12.63 7.56
CA ARG A 129 14.11 -12.60 8.82
C ARG A 129 13.76 -11.44 9.74
N ARG A 130 13.04 -10.43 9.23
CA ARG A 130 12.74 -9.21 9.98
C ARG A 130 11.52 -8.48 9.43
N VAL A 131 10.76 -7.91 10.35
CA VAL A 131 9.84 -6.80 10.10
C VAL A 131 10.65 -5.51 10.17
N ARG A 132 10.31 -4.52 9.37
CA ARG A 132 10.84 -3.17 9.43
C ARG A 132 9.72 -2.23 9.85
N LEU A 133 9.94 -1.53 10.95
CA LEU A 133 9.06 -0.45 11.40
C LEU A 133 9.69 0.88 10.99
N GLY A 134 9.11 1.53 9.98
CA GLY A 134 9.39 2.91 9.65
C GLY A 134 8.61 3.86 10.56
N LEU A 135 9.26 4.90 11.05
CA LEU A 135 8.70 5.87 12.00
C LEU A 135 8.96 7.31 11.52
N ASN A 136 7.99 8.19 11.76
CA ASN A 136 8.11 9.63 11.56
C ASN A 136 8.39 10.35 12.87
N LEU A 137 9.66 10.30 13.28
CA LEU A 137 10.21 11.01 14.43
C LEU A 137 11.04 12.19 13.92
N ARG A 138 10.44 13.38 13.82
CA ARG A 138 11.17 14.56 13.35
C ARG A 138 11.91 15.20 14.53
N GLY A 139 13.23 15.33 14.41
CA GLY A 139 14.06 15.99 15.43
C GLY A 139 14.63 15.05 16.51
N GLU A 140 14.27 13.77 16.48
CA GLU A 140 14.94 12.75 17.29
C GLU A 140 16.23 12.28 16.60
N PRO A 141 17.36 12.16 17.33
CA PRO A 141 18.58 11.59 16.77
C PRO A 141 18.44 10.08 16.60
N GLY A 142 19.02 9.54 15.52
CA GLY A 142 19.12 8.09 15.37
C GLY A 142 20.00 7.44 16.45
N THR A 143 19.68 6.18 16.77
CA THR A 143 20.49 5.29 17.61
C THR A 143 21.00 4.10 16.78
N GLU A 144 21.77 3.19 17.39
CA GLU A 144 22.20 1.95 16.71
C GLU A 144 21.01 1.09 16.26
N ARG A 145 19.94 1.08 17.07
CA ARG A 145 18.70 0.35 16.80
C ARG A 145 17.71 1.18 15.96
N LEU A 146 17.53 2.46 16.29
CA LEU A 146 16.69 3.42 15.57
C LEU A 146 17.53 4.15 14.51
N ARG A 147 17.63 3.56 13.32
CA ARG A 147 18.48 4.12 12.26
C ARG A 147 17.74 5.22 11.52
N GLU A 148 18.41 6.34 11.28
CA GLU A 148 17.92 7.38 10.39
C GLU A 148 17.69 6.80 8.99
N ALA A 149 16.58 7.22 8.39
CA ALA A 149 16.16 6.82 7.06
C ALA A 149 15.79 8.05 6.22
N GLY A 150 15.95 7.93 4.91
CA GLY A 150 15.49 8.93 3.95
C GLY A 150 14.15 8.55 3.33
N GLY A 151 13.35 9.55 2.94
CA GLY A 151 12.12 9.35 2.18
C GLY A 151 10.85 9.52 3.01
N MET A 152 9.99 8.50 3.02
CA MET A 152 8.63 8.59 3.61
C MET A 152 8.60 8.46 5.15
N CYS A 153 9.63 7.82 5.72
CA CYS A 153 9.86 7.70 7.16
C CYS A 153 11.21 8.34 7.49
N THR A 154 11.30 9.03 8.63
CA THR A 154 12.56 9.65 9.09
C THR A 154 13.48 8.64 9.76
N HIS A 155 12.92 7.58 10.33
CA HIS A 155 13.67 6.53 11.01
C HIS A 155 13.12 5.15 10.66
N THR A 156 13.96 4.13 10.86
CA THR A 156 13.58 2.73 10.71
C THR A 156 14.21 1.88 11.81
N VAL A 157 13.43 0.91 12.30
CA VAL A 157 13.89 -0.14 13.21
C VAL A 157 13.62 -1.48 12.53
N ASP A 158 14.60 -2.37 12.53
CA ASP A 158 14.40 -3.75 12.11
C ASP A 158 14.10 -4.60 13.35
N VAL A 159 13.06 -5.45 13.28
CA VAL A 159 12.54 -6.28 14.37
C VAL A 159 12.51 -7.73 13.89
N ALA A 160 13.34 -8.59 14.48
CA ALA A 160 13.48 -9.98 14.07
C ALA A 160 12.45 -10.92 14.73
N GLY A 161 11.93 -10.54 15.90
CA GLY A 161 11.05 -11.37 16.71
C GLY A 161 10.14 -10.57 17.64
N LEU A 162 9.22 -11.28 18.29
CA LEU A 162 8.27 -10.67 19.24
C LEU A 162 8.95 -10.15 20.51
N ASP A 163 10.06 -10.77 20.90
CA ASP A 163 10.91 -10.39 22.03
C ASP A 163 11.58 -9.02 21.85
N GLU A 164 11.74 -8.58 20.59
CA GLU A 164 12.26 -7.25 20.25
C GLU A 164 11.16 -6.18 20.19
N VAL A 165 9.89 -6.52 20.51
CA VAL A 165 8.81 -5.53 20.67
C VAL A 165 8.70 -5.13 22.13
N ASP A 166 9.70 -4.38 22.58
CA ASP A 166 9.85 -3.89 23.96
C ASP A 166 9.33 -2.46 24.16
N ASP A 167 9.40 -1.98 25.40
CA ASP A 167 8.94 -0.65 25.78
C ASP A 167 9.69 0.48 25.06
N GLU A 168 10.94 0.25 24.64
CA GLU A 168 11.71 1.23 23.87
C GLU A 168 11.10 1.39 22.46
N LEU A 169 10.87 0.28 21.75
CA LEU A 169 10.24 0.29 20.43
C LEU A 169 8.84 0.90 20.48
N LEU A 170 8.05 0.53 21.50
CA LEU A 170 6.70 1.08 21.70
C LEU A 170 6.74 2.56 22.09
N GLY A 171 7.77 3.00 22.81
CA GLY A 171 8.03 4.40 23.12
C GLY A 171 8.23 5.24 21.86
N TRP A 172 9.03 4.76 20.91
CA TRP A 172 9.21 5.42 19.62
C TRP A 172 7.94 5.41 18.77
N LEU A 173 7.18 4.33 18.78
CA LEU A 173 5.89 4.27 18.10
C LEU A 173 4.90 5.31 18.66
N ARG A 174 4.85 5.46 19.99
CA ARG A 174 4.06 6.49 20.66
C ARG A 174 4.53 7.89 20.31
N ALA A 175 5.83 8.17 20.35
CA ALA A 175 6.36 9.48 19.99
C ALA A 175 6.04 9.85 18.54
N ALA A 176 6.10 8.88 17.61
CA ALA A 176 5.70 9.10 16.22
C ALA A 176 4.20 9.43 16.10
N TYR A 177 3.36 8.73 16.85
CA TYR A 177 1.91 8.98 16.93
C TYR A 177 1.56 10.35 17.53
N GLU A 178 2.21 10.74 18.62
CA GLU A 178 2.01 12.05 19.26
C GLU A 178 2.45 13.20 18.35
N GLY A 179 3.48 12.96 17.55
CA GLY A 179 3.93 13.90 16.53
C GLY A 179 3.06 13.95 15.28
N ALA A 180 2.07 13.06 15.10
CA ALA A 180 1.31 12.87 13.85
C ALA A 180 0.17 13.87 13.69
#